data_AF-A0A0S2F4N6-F1
#
_entry.id   AF-A0A0S2F4N6-F1
#
_cell.length_a   1.000
_cell.length_b   1.000
_cell.length_c   1.000
_cell.angle_alpha   90.00
_cell.angle_beta   90.00
_cell.angle_gamma   90.00
#
_symmetry.space_group_name_H-M   'P 1'
#
loop_
_entity.id
_entity.type
_entity.pdbx_description
1 polymer ?
#
loop_
_entity_poly.entity_id
_entity_poly.type
_entity_poly.pdbx_seq_one_letter_code
_entity_poly.pdbx_strand_id
1 'polypeptide(L)'
;MQAGDAGAGDAALASAMAGFRQVAADASLSDWPTRFWALLLTQPGLRHRTPVAIAVEATDRLADLGSGPRAALLLRLAAGLGEGEAAAVLGVAPATYRLALQRALPRHADGRADPQAWQQLREQVHRRIKTLPAERLARLGQVREAALQGVAVTATAGARAEAPPRLRPRWLMPVLWSLLALCALAFAATFWPFGGLAGGWLGGPDGVRVSPLPEAAAPAQRYSHEAGLIAHRDFALLADPDGQAAAAEVDFHSWLAARDAGTIPLLAPAPADAPAAAEAPAATPAPGSETDAPESEGLESSDAPQ
;
A
#
# COMPACT_ATOMS: atom_id res chain seq x y z
N MET A 1 17.26 11.69 4.90
CA MET A 1 17.80 10.59 5.72
C MET A 1 16.89 9.37 5.73
N GLN A 2 15.58 9.50 5.97
CA GLN A 2 14.65 8.35 5.91
C GLN A 2 14.31 7.89 4.48
N ALA A 3 14.08 8.81 3.53
CA ALA A 3 13.82 8.44 2.12
C ALA A 3 15.10 8.23 1.28
N GLY A 4 16.27 8.63 1.79
CA GLY A 4 17.51 8.74 1.00
C GLY A 4 17.55 9.96 0.06
N ASP A 5 16.44 10.68 -0.08
CA ASP A 5 16.31 11.93 -0.84
C ASP A 5 15.83 13.07 0.08
N ALA A 6 16.44 14.25 -0.09
CA ALA A 6 16.05 15.45 0.65
C ALA A 6 14.72 16.03 0.14
N GLY A 7 14.47 15.99 -1.18
CA GLY A 7 13.23 16.50 -1.77
C GLY A 7 12.00 15.71 -1.32
N ALA A 8 12.06 14.38 -1.40
CA ALA A 8 11.03 13.51 -0.87
C ALA A 8 10.78 13.69 0.64
N GLY A 9 11.83 13.96 1.42
CA GLY A 9 11.72 14.27 2.84
C GLY A 9 11.01 15.59 3.12
N ASP A 10 11.39 16.65 2.40
CA ASP A 10 10.79 17.99 2.53
C ASP A 10 9.29 17.96 2.15
N ALA A 11 8.93 17.22 1.10
CA ALA A 11 7.54 17.04 0.67
C ALA A 11 6.69 16.25 1.70
N ALA A 12 7.25 15.18 2.28
CA ALA A 12 6.58 14.42 3.33
C ALA A 12 6.37 15.28 4.59
N LEU A 13 7.35 16.10 4.96
CA LEU A 13 7.24 17.03 6.08
C LEU A 13 6.16 18.09 5.84
N ALA A 14 6.11 18.67 4.63
CA ALA A 14 5.09 19.63 4.24
C ALA A 14 3.67 19.05 4.33
N SER A 15 3.47 17.83 3.81
CA SER A 15 2.19 17.13 3.93
C SER A 15 1.83 16.86 5.39
N ALA A 16 2.80 16.48 6.21
CA ALA A 16 2.57 16.26 7.63
C ALA A 16 2.17 17.54 8.37
N MET A 17 2.82 18.67 8.09
CA MET A 17 2.47 19.98 8.66
C MET A 17 1.05 20.40 8.29
N ALA A 18 0.63 20.19 7.03
CA ALA A 18 -0.71 20.52 6.58
C ALA A 18 -1.79 19.66 7.27
N GLY A 19 -1.55 18.35 7.43
CA GLY A 19 -2.47 17.43 8.10
C GLY A 19 -2.53 17.60 9.62
N PHE A 20 -1.42 18.02 10.25
CA PHE A 20 -1.32 18.12 11.70
C PHE A 20 -2.29 19.13 12.32
N ARG A 21 -2.72 20.17 11.58
CA ARG A 21 -3.66 21.17 12.10
C ARG A 21 -4.98 20.57 12.57
N GLN A 22 -5.51 19.58 11.85
CA GLN A 22 -6.73 18.88 12.25
C GLN A 22 -6.48 18.03 13.49
N VAL A 23 -5.35 17.33 13.55
CA VAL A 23 -4.97 16.47 14.68
C VAL A 23 -4.70 17.28 15.96
N ALA A 24 -4.17 18.49 15.82
CA ALA A 24 -3.85 19.38 16.93
C ALA A 24 -5.11 19.98 17.58
N ALA A 25 -6.22 20.12 16.83
CA ALA A 25 -7.48 20.65 17.36
C ALA A 25 -8.10 19.74 18.43
N ASP A 26 -7.93 18.42 18.27
CA ASP A 26 -8.57 17.40 19.12
C ASP A 26 -7.61 16.79 20.16
N ALA A 27 -6.39 17.31 20.30
CA ALA A 27 -5.33 16.72 21.11
C ALA A 27 -4.80 17.67 22.19
N SER A 28 -4.43 17.11 23.36
CA SER A 28 -3.70 17.86 24.38
C SER A 28 -2.33 18.31 23.85
N LEU A 29 -1.87 19.50 24.27
CA LEU A 29 -0.56 20.04 23.88
C LEU A 29 0.61 19.08 24.18
N SER A 30 0.50 18.25 25.22
CA SER A 30 1.51 17.23 25.57
C SER A 30 1.58 16.09 24.56
N ASP A 31 0.48 15.76 23.88
CA ASP A 31 0.44 14.64 22.92
C ASP A 31 0.85 15.06 21.51
N TRP A 32 0.96 16.37 21.26
CA TRP A 32 1.26 16.93 19.94
C TRP A 32 2.52 16.37 19.31
N PRO A 33 3.68 16.26 19.99
CA PRO A 33 4.89 15.70 19.39
C PRO A 33 4.68 14.26 18.92
N THR A 34 4.12 13.41 19.79
CA THR A 34 3.84 12.00 19.48
C THR A 34 2.91 11.89 18.27
N ARG A 35 1.82 12.65 18.23
CA ARG A 35 0.87 12.62 17.11
C ARG A 35 1.48 13.16 15.81
N PHE A 36 2.30 14.19 15.88
CA PHE A 36 3.01 14.74 14.73
C PHE A 36 3.95 13.70 14.11
N TRP A 37 4.77 13.04 14.93
CA TRP A 37 5.71 12.03 14.44
C TRP A 37 5.00 10.80 13.88
N ALA A 38 3.88 10.38 14.49
CA ALA A 38 3.04 9.31 13.94
C ALA A 38 2.52 9.69 12.55
N LEU A 39 1.97 10.89 12.40
CA LEU A 39 1.45 11.40 11.12
C LEU A 39 2.55 11.63 10.07
N LEU A 40 3.77 11.96 10.49
CA LEU A 40 4.91 12.05 9.58
C LEU A 40 5.31 10.66 9.06
N LEU A 41 5.33 9.64 9.92
CA LEU A 41 5.73 8.29 9.52
C LEU A 41 4.71 7.57 8.64
N THR A 42 3.44 8.00 8.65
CA THR A 42 2.43 7.47 7.71
C THR A 42 2.65 7.94 6.28
N GLN A 43 3.42 9.01 6.06
CA GLN A 43 3.63 9.61 4.73
C GLN A 43 4.27 8.62 3.73
N PRO A 44 3.66 8.42 2.54
CA PRO A 44 4.12 7.43 1.56
C PRO A 44 5.51 7.74 1.00
N GLY A 45 5.89 9.02 0.97
CA GLY A 45 7.23 9.47 0.54
C GLY A 45 8.37 8.99 1.44
N LEU A 46 8.08 8.64 2.70
CA LEU A 46 9.08 8.09 3.63
C LEU A 46 9.20 6.57 3.58
N ARG A 47 8.25 5.90 2.90
CA ARG A 47 8.26 4.44 2.71
C ARG A 47 9.19 4.00 1.58
N HIS A 48 9.35 4.85 0.56
CA HIS A 48 10.19 4.57 -0.60
C HIS A 48 11.66 4.94 -0.31
N ARG A 49 12.59 4.05 -0.68
CA ARG A 49 14.04 4.24 -0.52
C ARG A 49 14.69 4.53 -1.87
N THR A 50 15.49 5.58 -1.92
CA THR A 50 16.50 5.75 -2.97
C THR A 50 17.83 5.16 -2.46
N PRO A 51 18.34 4.05 -3.05
CA PRO A 51 19.63 3.48 -2.63
C PRO A 51 20.77 4.46 -2.95
N VAL A 52 21.69 4.63 -2.00
CA VAL A 52 22.96 5.33 -2.23
C VAL A 52 23.95 4.31 -2.80
N ALA A 53 24.56 4.62 -3.95
CA ALA A 53 25.43 3.67 -4.66
C ALA A 53 26.75 3.38 -3.91
N ILE A 54 27.24 4.34 -3.11
CA ILE A 54 28.45 4.23 -2.29
C ILE A 54 28.20 4.94 -0.97
N ALA A 55 28.27 4.23 0.15
CA ALA A 55 28.12 4.82 1.49
C ALA A 55 29.42 5.54 1.89
N VAL A 56 29.40 6.87 1.89
CA VAL A 56 30.56 7.71 2.24
C VAL A 56 30.42 8.22 3.67
N GLU A 57 29.20 8.48 4.13
CA GLU A 57 28.90 8.94 5.48
C GLU A 57 28.31 7.81 6.36
N ALA A 58 28.42 7.94 7.69
CA ALA A 58 27.79 6.97 8.59
C ALA A 58 26.25 7.03 8.49
N THR A 59 25.70 8.18 8.10
CA THR A 59 24.27 8.33 7.79
C THR A 59 23.84 7.58 6.52
N ASP A 60 24.76 7.27 5.61
CA ASP A 60 24.44 6.46 4.42
C ASP A 60 24.22 4.99 4.80
N ARG A 61 24.89 4.50 5.85
CA ARG A 61 24.68 3.15 6.42
C ARG A 61 23.29 2.98 7.04
N LEU A 62 22.60 4.07 7.39
CA LEU A 62 21.19 3.99 7.79
C LEU A 62 20.31 3.48 6.65
N ALA A 63 20.74 3.64 5.40
CA ALA A 63 20.01 3.14 4.26
C ALA A 63 19.99 1.60 4.22
N ASP A 64 20.94 0.91 4.85
CA ASP A 64 21.00 -0.56 4.86
C ASP A 64 20.07 -1.18 5.92
N LEU A 65 19.58 -0.35 6.84
CA LEU A 65 18.56 -0.74 7.82
C LEU A 65 17.18 -0.82 7.17
N GLY A 66 16.40 -1.83 7.53
CA GLY A 66 14.98 -1.92 7.18
C GLY A 66 14.18 -0.71 7.68
N SER A 67 13.00 -0.48 7.08
CA SER A 67 12.16 0.70 7.36
C SER A 67 11.84 0.88 8.85
N GLY A 68 11.49 -0.20 9.56
CA GLY A 68 11.16 -0.18 10.99
C GLY A 68 12.34 0.17 11.91
N PRO A 69 13.45 -0.61 11.91
CA PRO A 69 14.64 -0.31 12.74
C PRO A 69 15.22 1.09 12.48
N ARG A 70 15.20 1.54 11.22
CA ARG A 70 15.63 2.88 10.83
C ARG A 70 14.72 3.96 11.42
N ALA A 71 13.41 3.80 11.33
CA ALA A 71 12.46 4.75 11.92
C ALA A 71 12.63 4.82 13.44
N ALA A 72 12.77 3.68 14.11
CA ALA A 72 13.02 3.63 15.56
C ALA A 72 14.29 4.41 15.96
N LEU A 73 15.38 4.21 15.22
CA LEU A 73 16.64 4.89 15.49
C LEU A 73 16.56 6.41 15.20
N LEU A 74 15.85 6.82 14.15
CA LEU A 74 15.64 8.23 13.84
C LEU A 74 14.71 8.94 14.83
N LEU A 75 13.67 8.26 15.34
CA LEU A 75 12.86 8.81 16.43
C LEU A 75 13.70 9.05 17.69
N ARG A 76 14.65 8.15 17.99
CA ARG A 76 15.55 8.33 19.12
C ARG A 76 16.57 9.45 18.91
N LEU A 77 17.16 9.55 17.71
CA LEU A 77 18.27 10.48 17.44
C LEU A 77 17.83 11.87 16.97
N ALA A 78 16.87 11.93 16.05
CA ALA A 78 16.43 13.17 15.42
C ALA A 78 15.24 13.78 16.15
N ALA A 79 14.26 12.97 16.56
CA ALA A 79 13.10 13.47 17.29
C ALA A 79 13.35 13.62 18.80
N GLY A 80 14.37 12.94 19.35
CA GLY A 80 14.73 13.02 20.76
C GLY A 80 13.70 12.40 21.72
N LEU A 81 12.79 11.56 21.20
CA LEU A 81 11.69 11.00 21.98
C LEU A 81 12.16 9.98 23.02
N GLY A 82 11.40 9.89 24.11
CA GLY A 82 11.52 8.81 25.09
C GLY A 82 11.22 7.44 24.46
N GLU A 83 11.65 6.35 25.12
CA GLU A 83 11.41 5.00 24.61
C GLU A 83 9.91 4.69 24.46
N GLY A 84 9.11 5.04 25.49
CA GLY A 84 7.66 4.81 25.48
C GLY A 84 6.94 5.63 24.41
N GLU A 85 7.30 6.91 24.26
CA GLU A 85 6.73 7.79 23.24
C GLU A 85 7.08 7.30 21.83
N ALA A 86 8.34 6.95 21.58
CA ALA A 86 8.77 6.44 20.28
C ALA A 86 8.11 5.09 19.93
N ALA A 87 7.90 4.22 20.92
CA ALA A 87 7.14 2.98 20.74
C ALA A 87 5.68 3.27 20.40
N ALA A 88 5.05 4.23 21.08
CA ALA A 88 3.68 4.67 20.79
C ALA A 88 3.54 5.27 19.38
N VAL A 89 4.50 6.09 18.94
CA VAL A 89 4.56 6.65 17.57
C VAL A 89 4.57 5.54 16.51
N LEU A 90 5.28 4.45 16.77
CA LEU A 90 5.37 3.31 15.86
C LEU A 90 4.19 2.32 16.00
N GLY A 91 3.32 2.50 16.99
CA GLY A 91 2.22 1.58 17.29
C GLY A 91 2.69 0.19 17.75
N VAL A 92 3.86 0.10 18.39
CA VAL A 92 4.45 -1.17 18.85
C VAL A 92 4.68 -1.19 20.35
N ALA A 93 4.77 -2.39 20.94
CA ALA A 93 5.13 -2.54 22.34
C ALA A 93 6.56 -2.02 22.63
N PRO A 94 6.85 -1.47 23.84
CA PRO A 94 8.19 -1.01 24.21
C PRO A 94 9.28 -2.07 24.06
N ALA A 95 8.96 -3.33 24.34
CA ALA A 95 9.90 -4.45 24.16
C ALA A 95 10.27 -4.65 22.67
N THR A 96 9.30 -4.57 21.76
CA THR A 96 9.51 -4.63 20.31
C THR A 96 10.35 -3.46 19.82
N TYR A 97 10.11 -2.26 20.36
CA TYR A 97 10.91 -1.08 20.06
C TYR A 97 12.38 -1.25 20.51
N ARG A 98 12.63 -1.76 21.72
CA ARG A 98 13.99 -2.07 22.20
C ARG A 98 14.70 -3.06 21.29
N LEU A 99 14.01 -4.11 20.84
CA LEU A 99 14.57 -5.07 19.90
C LEU A 99 14.91 -4.41 18.55
N ALA A 100 14.03 -3.54 18.03
CA ALA A 100 14.29 -2.80 16.81
C ALA A 100 15.54 -1.89 16.94
N LEU A 101 15.71 -1.21 18.08
CA LEU A 101 16.92 -0.42 18.38
C LEU A 101 18.17 -1.30 18.45
N GLN A 102 18.10 -2.44 19.15
CA GLN A 102 19.24 -3.38 19.23
C GLN A 102 19.68 -3.91 17.87
N ARG A 103 18.74 -4.07 16.93
CA ARG A 103 19.02 -4.46 15.54
C ARG A 103 19.54 -3.32 14.69
N ALA A 104 19.19 -2.08 15.03
CA ALA A 104 19.62 -0.88 14.30
C ALA A 104 20.99 -0.34 14.72
N LEU A 105 21.47 -0.71 15.92
CA LEU A 105 22.76 -0.24 16.43
C LEU A 105 23.92 -0.73 15.56
N PRO A 106 24.90 0.14 15.24
CA PRO A 106 26.13 -0.26 14.56
C PRO A 106 26.85 -1.37 15.33
N ARG A 107 27.33 -2.36 14.59
CA ARG A 107 28.08 -3.50 15.13
C ARG A 107 29.42 -3.64 14.41
N HIS A 108 30.41 -4.12 15.15
CA HIS A 108 31.67 -4.58 14.58
C HIS A 108 31.45 -5.86 13.75
N ALA A 109 32.44 -6.23 12.93
CA ALA A 109 32.44 -7.51 12.21
C ALA A 109 32.27 -8.72 13.15
N ASP A 110 32.75 -8.58 14.40
CA ASP A 110 32.63 -9.58 15.46
C ASP A 110 31.23 -9.63 16.13
N GLY A 111 30.25 -8.87 15.62
CA GLY A 111 28.87 -8.84 16.10
C GLY A 111 28.63 -8.04 17.39
N ARG A 112 29.70 -7.54 18.04
CA ARG A 112 29.63 -6.66 19.22
C ARG A 112 29.16 -5.25 18.84
N ALA A 113 28.44 -4.58 19.74
CA ALA A 113 28.04 -3.19 19.55
C ALA A 113 29.27 -2.30 19.36
N ASP A 114 29.18 -1.31 18.46
CA ASP A 114 30.23 -0.33 18.20
C ASP A 114 29.85 1.04 18.80
N PRO A 115 30.42 1.40 19.98
CA PRO A 115 30.16 2.70 20.59
C PRO A 115 30.66 3.87 19.76
N GLN A 116 31.77 3.71 19.02
CA GLN A 116 32.38 4.78 18.25
C GLN A 116 31.55 5.07 17.00
N ALA A 117 31.15 4.05 16.24
CA ALA A 117 30.25 4.24 15.09
C ALA A 117 28.89 4.82 15.53
N TRP A 118 28.39 4.43 16.70
CA TRP A 118 27.19 5.05 17.28
C TRP A 118 27.38 6.54 17.56
N GLN A 119 28.48 6.94 18.19
CA GLN A 119 28.77 8.35 18.46
C GLN A 119 28.92 9.17 17.18
N GLN A 120 29.64 8.64 16.19
CA GLN A 120 29.80 9.27 14.88
C GLN A 120 28.46 9.46 14.17
N LEU A 121 27.60 8.44 14.19
CA LEU A 121 26.26 8.51 13.61
C LEU A 121 25.41 9.60 14.29
N ARG A 122 25.40 9.64 15.62
CA ARG A 122 24.69 10.66 16.40
C ARG A 122 25.16 12.07 16.06
N GLU A 123 26.48 12.28 16.04
CA GLU A 123 27.09 13.57 15.72
C GLU A 123 26.77 13.99 14.28
N GLN A 124 26.82 13.08 13.31
CA GLN A 124 26.47 13.39 11.92
C GLN A 124 24.99 13.72 11.74
N VAL A 125 24.08 12.98 12.38
CA VAL A 125 22.65 13.30 12.37
C VAL A 125 22.42 14.68 12.95
N HIS A 126 23.01 14.97 14.12
CA HIS A 126 22.84 16.24 14.80
C HIS A 126 23.47 17.41 14.02
N ARG A 127 24.65 17.20 13.43
CA ARG A 127 25.29 18.17 12.53
C ARG A 127 24.40 18.45 11.33
N ARG A 128 23.89 17.41 10.64
CA ARG A 128 22.99 17.58 9.49
C ARG A 128 21.72 18.36 9.85
N ILE A 129 21.17 18.18 11.05
CA ILE A 129 20.02 18.95 11.56
C ILE A 129 20.41 20.41 11.86
N LYS A 130 21.61 20.65 12.40
CA LYS A 130 22.09 22.00 12.71
C LYS A 130 22.56 22.78 11.49
N THR A 131 23.10 22.11 10.48
CA THR A 131 23.66 22.73 9.27
C THR A 131 22.68 22.68 8.09
N LEU A 132 21.37 22.75 8.35
CA LEU A 132 20.40 22.87 7.25
C LEU A 132 20.65 24.17 6.46
N PRO A 133 20.68 24.13 5.13
CA PRO A 133 20.82 25.33 4.30
C PRO A 133 19.72 26.36 4.61
N ALA A 134 20.08 27.64 4.66
CA ALA A 134 19.17 28.73 5.00
C ALA A 134 17.99 28.81 4.03
N GLU A 135 18.21 28.54 2.74
CA GLU A 135 17.16 28.53 1.72
C GLU A 135 16.15 27.41 1.97
N ARG A 136 16.60 26.24 2.45
CA ARG A 136 15.71 25.13 2.81
C ARG A 136 14.90 25.49 4.06
N LEU A 137 15.54 26.10 5.06
CA LEU A 137 14.83 26.57 6.26
C LEU A 137 13.77 27.62 5.92
N ALA A 138 14.07 28.56 5.03
CA ALA A 138 13.11 29.57 4.57
C ALA A 138 11.90 28.93 3.87
N ARG A 139 12.12 27.96 2.97
CA ARG A 139 11.01 27.21 2.32
C ARG A 139 10.15 26.45 3.32
N LEU A 140 10.76 25.76 4.29
CA LEU A 140 10.02 25.05 5.34
C LEU A 140 9.24 26.02 6.23
N GLY A 141 9.79 27.20 6.52
CA GLY A 141 9.11 28.27 7.24
C GLY A 141 7.86 28.76 6.50
N GLN A 142 7.97 29.00 5.19
CA GLN A 142 6.84 29.41 4.34
C GLN A 142 5.73 28.34 4.32
N VAL A 143 6.11 27.06 4.20
CA VAL A 143 5.16 25.95 4.25
C VAL A 143 4.46 25.88 5.61
N ARG A 144 5.20 26.05 6.71
CA ARG A 144 4.62 26.09 8.06
C ARG A 144 3.62 27.22 8.21
N GLU A 145 3.97 28.43 7.79
CA GLU A 145 3.05 29.58 7.87
C GLU A 145 1.79 29.36 7.04
N ALA A 146 1.92 28.83 5.82
CA ALA A 146 0.76 28.50 5.00
C ALA A 146 -0.13 27.42 5.64
N ALA A 147 0.48 26.39 6.26
CA ALA A 147 -0.25 25.36 7.00
C ALA A 147 -1.00 25.93 8.23
N LEU A 148 -0.41 26.90 8.94
CA LEU A 148 -1.06 27.58 10.06
C LEU A 148 -2.23 28.45 9.59
N GLN A 149 -2.10 29.12 8.45
CA GLN A 149 -3.09 30.05 7.90
C GLN A 149 -4.34 29.38 7.31
N GLY A 150 -4.51 28.06 7.44
CA GLY A 150 -5.69 27.42 6.86
C GLY A 150 -5.54 27.10 5.38
N VAL A 151 -4.66 27.82 4.68
CA VAL A 151 -4.41 27.67 3.25
C VAL A 151 -3.92 26.26 3.04
N ALA A 152 -4.77 25.43 2.44
CA ALA A 152 -4.33 24.19 1.86
C ALA A 152 -3.30 24.57 0.80
N VAL A 153 -2.02 24.56 1.18
CA VAL A 153 -1.01 24.16 0.24
C VAL A 153 -1.47 22.76 -0.11
N THR A 154 -2.27 22.66 -1.18
CA THR A 154 -2.24 21.48 -2.01
C THR A 154 -0.77 21.33 -2.30
N ALA A 155 -0.09 20.52 -1.48
CA ALA A 155 1.07 19.79 -1.89
C ALA A 155 0.51 19.06 -3.10
N THR A 156 0.64 19.72 -4.26
CA THR A 156 0.32 19.15 -5.55
C THR A 156 0.91 17.76 -5.47
N ALA A 157 0.01 16.77 -5.52
CA ALA A 157 0.38 15.38 -5.56
C ALA A 157 1.45 15.28 -6.65
N GLY A 158 2.71 15.20 -6.22
CA GLY A 158 3.84 15.56 -7.04
C GLY A 158 3.63 16.84 -7.89
N ALA A 159 4.10 17.99 -7.38
CA ALA A 159 5.26 18.52 -8.08
C ALA A 159 6.27 17.38 -8.05
N ARG A 160 6.15 16.49 -9.05
CA ARG A 160 7.27 15.76 -9.62
C ARG A 160 8.28 16.88 -9.67
N ALA A 161 9.23 16.90 -8.73
CA ALA A 161 10.45 17.59 -8.99
C ALA A 161 10.77 17.05 -10.38
N GLU A 162 10.68 17.91 -11.39
CA GLU A 162 11.37 17.69 -12.62
C GLU A 162 12.81 17.57 -12.15
N ALA A 163 13.16 16.34 -11.72
CA ALA A 163 14.49 15.85 -11.84
C ALA A 163 14.83 16.28 -13.25
N PRO A 164 15.86 17.15 -13.43
CA PRO A 164 16.20 17.66 -14.75
C PRO A 164 16.16 16.44 -15.65
N PRO A 165 15.35 16.45 -16.73
CA PRO A 165 15.07 15.24 -17.49
C PRO A 165 16.43 14.63 -17.70
N ARG A 166 16.70 13.50 -17.03
CA ARG A 166 17.99 12.85 -17.14
C ARG A 166 18.04 12.64 -18.63
N LEU A 167 18.88 13.41 -19.31
CA LEU A 167 19.02 13.38 -20.74
C LEU A 167 19.51 11.96 -20.97
N ARG A 168 18.57 11.03 -21.13
CA ARG A 168 18.85 9.70 -21.64
C ARG A 168 19.53 10.05 -22.93
N PRO A 169 20.84 9.75 -23.06
CA PRO A 169 21.56 10.09 -24.26
C PRO A 169 20.71 9.58 -25.42
N ARG A 170 20.25 10.46 -26.31
CA ARG A 170 19.40 10.04 -27.44
C ARG A 170 20.11 9.01 -28.32
N TRP A 171 21.42 8.85 -28.16
CA TRP A 171 22.26 7.80 -28.72
C TRP A 171 22.20 6.44 -27.98
N LEU A 172 21.77 6.39 -26.72
CA LEU A 172 21.46 5.13 -26.03
C LEU A 172 20.20 4.47 -26.57
N MET A 173 19.26 5.21 -27.16
CA MET A 173 18.09 4.65 -27.86
C MET A 173 18.48 3.80 -29.08
N PRO A 174 19.27 4.28 -30.06
CA PRO A 174 19.73 3.45 -31.16
C PRO A 174 20.68 2.35 -30.70
N VAL A 175 21.47 2.53 -29.63
CA VAL A 175 22.29 1.45 -29.05
C VAL A 175 21.42 0.38 -28.37
N LEU A 176 20.34 0.77 -27.69
CA LEU A 176 19.40 -0.17 -27.08
C LEU A 176 18.58 -0.88 -28.16
N TRP A 177 18.17 -0.17 -29.21
CA TRP A 177 17.50 -0.75 -30.37
C TRP A 177 18.41 -1.67 -31.18
N SER A 178 19.69 -1.33 -31.34
CA SER A 178 20.65 -2.20 -32.00
C SER A 178 20.95 -3.42 -31.15
N LEU A 179 21.08 -3.27 -29.83
CA LEU A 179 21.23 -4.40 -28.91
C LEU A 179 19.99 -5.29 -28.90
N LEU A 180 18.80 -4.70 -28.90
CA LEU A 180 17.53 -5.42 -28.98
C LEU A 180 17.37 -6.14 -30.32
N ALA A 181 17.69 -5.47 -31.44
CA ALA A 181 17.67 -6.08 -32.77
C ALA A 181 18.71 -7.20 -32.88
N LEU A 182 19.90 -7.02 -32.30
CA LEU A 182 20.94 -8.05 -32.22
C LEU A 182 20.47 -9.24 -31.39
N CYS A 183 19.85 -9.01 -30.23
CA CYS A 183 19.26 -10.07 -29.40
C CYS A 183 18.12 -10.79 -30.12
N ALA A 184 17.24 -10.06 -30.81
CA ALA A 184 16.14 -10.63 -31.59
C ALA A 184 16.66 -11.45 -32.78
N LEU A 185 17.73 -10.98 -33.44
CA LEU A 185 18.34 -11.66 -34.57
C LEU A 185 19.15 -12.89 -34.12
N ALA A 186 19.84 -12.82 -32.99
CA ALA A 186 20.46 -13.97 -32.34
C ALA A 186 19.41 -15.00 -31.89
N PHE A 187 18.29 -14.54 -31.33
CA PHE A 187 17.17 -15.41 -30.94
C PHE A 187 16.51 -16.07 -32.16
N ALA A 188 16.30 -15.33 -33.25
CA ALA A 188 15.80 -15.88 -34.51
C ALA A 188 16.79 -16.88 -35.14
N ALA A 189 18.09 -16.62 -35.03
CA ALA A 189 19.13 -17.54 -35.49
C ALA A 189 19.12 -18.88 -34.71
N THR A 190 18.69 -18.88 -33.44
CA THR A 190 18.48 -20.11 -32.65
C THR A 190 17.36 -20.99 -33.19
N PHE A 191 16.36 -20.42 -33.88
CA PHE A 191 15.29 -21.17 -34.54
C PHE A 191 15.63 -21.56 -35.99
N TRP A 192 16.77 -21.13 -36.53
CA TRP A 192 17.20 -21.52 -37.87
C TRP A 192 17.88 -22.89 -37.83
N PRO A 193 17.47 -23.85 -38.68
CA PRO A 193 17.99 -25.23 -38.65
C PRO A 193 19.43 -25.37 -39.16
N PHE A 194 20.18 -24.27 -39.28
CA PHE A 194 21.59 -24.22 -39.72
C PHE A 194 22.59 -23.92 -38.58
N GLY A 195 22.15 -23.91 -37.32
CA GLY A 195 22.98 -23.68 -36.13
C GLY A 195 24.09 -24.72 -35.85
N GLY A 196 24.33 -25.67 -36.74
CA GLY A 196 25.45 -26.63 -36.64
C GLY A 196 26.81 -26.05 -37.04
N LEU A 197 26.88 -25.00 -37.86
CA LEU A 197 28.15 -24.49 -38.40
C LEU A 197 28.87 -23.51 -37.47
N ALA A 198 28.15 -22.75 -36.64
CA ALA A 198 28.76 -21.79 -35.71
C ALA A 198 29.23 -22.44 -34.39
N GLY A 199 28.66 -23.58 -34.01
CA GLY A 199 29.06 -24.31 -32.80
C GLY A 199 30.38 -25.09 -32.93
N GLY A 200 30.77 -25.48 -34.14
CA GLY A 200 31.99 -26.26 -34.39
C GLY A 200 33.28 -25.46 -34.38
N TRP A 201 33.25 -24.16 -34.73
CA TRP A 201 34.47 -23.34 -34.84
C TRP A 201 34.95 -22.76 -33.50
N LEU A 202 34.07 -22.68 -32.49
CA LEU A 202 34.36 -22.08 -31.19
C LEU A 202 34.57 -23.08 -30.05
N GLY A 203 34.74 -24.37 -30.34
CA GLY A 203 35.14 -25.37 -29.35
C GLY A 203 34.21 -25.46 -28.14
N GLY A 204 32.90 -25.28 -28.35
CA GLY A 204 31.90 -25.50 -27.32
C GLY A 204 31.80 -26.99 -27.00
N PRO A 205 31.76 -27.40 -25.71
CA PRO A 205 31.69 -28.81 -25.33
C PRO A 205 30.48 -29.47 -25.97
N ASP A 206 30.70 -30.71 -26.42
CA ASP A 206 29.77 -31.58 -27.13
C ASP A 206 28.30 -31.32 -26.78
N GLY A 207 27.51 -31.06 -27.82
CA GLY A 207 26.08 -30.84 -27.72
C GLY A 207 25.39 -31.89 -26.86
N VAL A 208 24.43 -31.44 -26.07
CA VAL A 208 23.65 -32.26 -25.12
C VAL A 208 23.24 -33.58 -25.77
N ARG A 209 23.90 -34.68 -25.37
CA ARG A 209 23.48 -36.02 -25.73
C ARG A 209 22.22 -36.36 -24.95
N VAL A 210 21.07 -36.22 -25.59
CA VAL A 210 19.82 -36.74 -25.06
C VAL A 210 19.84 -38.26 -25.22
N SER A 211 20.21 -38.96 -24.14
CA SER A 211 19.92 -40.39 -24.01
C SER A 211 18.46 -40.52 -23.55
N PRO A 212 17.64 -41.36 -24.18
CA PRO A 212 16.32 -41.67 -23.63
C PRO A 212 16.52 -42.25 -22.24
N LEU A 213 15.87 -41.65 -21.24
CA LEU A 213 15.79 -42.27 -19.92
C LEU A 213 15.04 -43.60 -20.10
N PRO A 214 15.45 -44.68 -19.42
CA PRO A 214 14.65 -45.90 -19.38
C PRO A 214 13.24 -45.55 -18.91
N GLU A 215 12.22 -46.24 -19.45
CA GLU A 215 10.82 -46.04 -19.06
C GLU A 215 10.73 -45.93 -17.54
N ALA A 216 10.28 -44.76 -17.06
CA ALA A 216 10.21 -44.49 -15.64
C ALA A 216 9.30 -45.55 -15.00
N ALA A 217 9.91 -46.45 -14.21
CA ALA A 217 9.16 -47.41 -13.43
C ALA A 217 8.10 -46.65 -12.62
N ALA A 218 6.86 -47.16 -12.64
CA ALA A 218 5.76 -46.53 -11.93
C ALA A 218 6.18 -46.28 -10.46
N PRO A 219 5.92 -45.09 -9.91
CA PRO A 219 6.39 -44.72 -8.57
C PRO A 219 5.94 -45.77 -7.56
N ALA A 220 6.88 -46.25 -6.75
CA ALA A 220 6.68 -47.36 -5.82
C ALA A 220 5.51 -47.13 -4.85
N GLN A 221 5.21 -45.87 -4.54
CA GLN A 221 3.99 -45.45 -3.88
C GLN A 221 3.52 -44.10 -4.43
N ARG A 222 2.21 -43.99 -4.64
CA ARG A 222 1.54 -42.72 -4.89
C ARG A 222 0.85 -42.34 -3.59
N TYR A 223 1.15 -41.16 -3.06
CA TYR A 223 0.37 -40.62 -1.96
C TYR A 223 -1.09 -40.51 -2.40
N SER A 224 -2.01 -40.92 -1.52
CA SER A 224 -3.43 -40.75 -1.78
C SER A 224 -3.78 -39.27 -1.91
N HIS A 225 -4.85 -38.96 -2.63
CA HIS A 225 -5.35 -37.58 -2.75
C HIS A 225 -5.55 -36.93 -1.37
N GLU A 226 -6.05 -37.70 -0.40
CA GLU A 226 -6.22 -37.29 0.99
C GLU A 226 -4.89 -36.96 1.70
N ALA A 227 -3.85 -37.77 1.52
CA ALA A 227 -2.52 -37.47 2.05
C ALA A 227 -1.92 -36.21 1.39
N GLY A 228 -2.22 -35.97 0.12
CA GLY A 228 -1.87 -34.73 -0.58
C GLY A 228 -2.58 -33.50 -0.02
N LEU A 229 -3.86 -33.62 0.36
CA LEU A 229 -4.62 -32.55 0.99
C LEU A 229 -4.08 -32.22 2.39
N ILE A 230 -3.75 -33.24 3.20
CA ILE A 230 -3.19 -33.05 4.54
C ILE A 230 -1.79 -32.40 4.49
N ALA A 231 -0.98 -32.75 3.49
CA ALA A 231 0.34 -32.15 3.29
C ALA A 231 0.30 -30.76 2.62
N HIS A 232 -0.89 -30.25 2.27
CA HIS A 232 -1.04 -28.95 1.64
C HIS A 232 -0.70 -27.84 2.65
N ARG A 233 0.10 -26.85 2.23
CA ARG A 233 0.53 -25.73 3.08
C ARG A 233 -0.65 -25.00 3.75
N ASP A 234 -1.76 -24.93 3.04
CA ASP A 234 -2.97 -24.23 3.46
C ASP A 234 -4.04 -25.17 4.04
N PHE A 235 -3.67 -26.39 4.45
CA PHE A 235 -4.61 -27.38 4.99
C PHE A 235 -5.46 -26.83 6.14
N ALA A 236 -4.88 -26.05 7.06
CA ALA A 236 -5.61 -25.46 8.16
C ALA A 236 -6.73 -24.50 7.71
N LEU A 237 -6.56 -23.81 6.58
CA LEU A 237 -7.58 -22.93 5.99
C LEU A 237 -8.65 -23.73 5.24
N LEU A 238 -8.24 -24.82 4.56
CA LEU A 238 -9.16 -25.71 3.85
C LEU A 238 -10.00 -26.58 4.80
N ALA A 239 -9.49 -26.86 6.00
CA ALA A 239 -10.15 -27.65 7.03
C ALA A 239 -11.08 -26.82 7.95
N ASP A 240 -11.14 -25.49 7.78
CA ASP A 240 -11.99 -24.60 8.58
C ASP A 240 -13.26 -24.21 7.79
N PRO A 241 -14.40 -24.89 8.03
CA PRO A 241 -15.65 -24.59 7.35
C PRO A 241 -16.25 -23.24 7.78
N ASP A 242 -16.04 -22.83 9.04
CA ASP A 242 -16.56 -21.56 9.56
C ASP A 242 -15.78 -20.38 8.98
N GLY A 243 -14.46 -20.52 8.85
CA GLY A 243 -13.59 -19.56 8.15
C GLY A 243 -13.94 -19.39 6.67
N GLN A 244 -14.33 -20.47 5.98
CA GLN A 244 -14.81 -20.40 4.60
C GLN A 244 -16.17 -19.69 4.48
N ALA A 245 -17.11 -19.95 5.40
CA ALA A 245 -18.38 -19.24 5.44
C ALA A 245 -18.17 -17.74 5.69
N ALA A 246 -17.30 -17.38 6.65
CA ALA A 246 -16.94 -15.99 6.91
C ALA A 246 -16.23 -15.33 5.70
N ALA A 247 -15.42 -16.09 4.95
CA ALA A 247 -14.76 -15.60 3.74
C ALA A 247 -15.75 -15.25 2.62
N ALA A 248 -16.85 -15.99 2.51
CA ALA A 248 -17.90 -15.70 1.53
C ALA A 248 -18.67 -14.39 1.82
N GLU A 249 -18.70 -13.98 3.10
CA GLU A 249 -19.40 -12.77 3.56
C GLU A 249 -18.46 -11.59 3.84
N VAL A 250 -17.21 -11.63 3.36
CA VAL A 250 -16.21 -10.56 3.58
C VAL A 250 -16.70 -9.20 3.11
N ASP A 251 -17.40 -9.14 1.97
CA ASP A 251 -17.95 -7.88 1.46
C ASP A 251 -19.03 -7.30 2.40
N PHE A 252 -19.87 -8.17 2.99
CA PHE A 252 -20.88 -7.75 3.96
C PHE A 252 -20.26 -7.31 5.29
N HIS A 253 -19.30 -8.07 5.82
CA HIS A 253 -18.60 -7.72 7.06
C HIS A 253 -17.74 -6.47 6.92
N SER A 254 -17.09 -6.26 5.78
CA SER A 254 -16.34 -5.04 5.51
C SER A 254 -17.25 -3.83 5.37
N TRP A 255 -18.43 -3.98 4.76
CA TRP A 255 -19.46 -2.96 4.75
C TRP A 255 -19.99 -2.64 6.15
N LEU A 256 -20.26 -3.65 6.97
CA LEU A 256 -20.73 -3.47 8.35
C LEU A 256 -19.67 -2.77 9.21
N ALA A 257 -18.41 -3.18 9.10
CA ALA A 257 -17.29 -2.54 9.78
C ALA A 257 -17.09 -1.08 9.33
N ALA A 258 -17.25 -0.79 8.03
CA ALA A 258 -17.19 0.57 7.52
C ALA A 258 -18.38 1.45 7.97
N ARG A 259 -19.56 0.85 8.16
CA ARG A 259 -20.73 1.49 8.75
C ARG A 259 -20.51 1.80 10.23
N ASP A 260 -20.01 0.84 11.01
CA ASP A 260 -19.73 1.01 12.44
C ASP A 260 -18.59 2.01 12.69
N ALA A 261 -17.61 2.05 11.80
CA ALA A 261 -16.55 3.07 11.78
C ALA A 261 -17.03 4.46 11.32
N GLY A 262 -18.33 4.63 10.99
CA GLY A 262 -18.91 5.89 10.55
C GLY A 262 -18.37 6.40 9.21
N THR A 263 -17.74 5.53 8.41
CA THR A 263 -17.16 5.88 7.11
C THR A 263 -18.21 5.94 6.00
N ILE A 264 -19.29 5.16 6.16
CA ILE A 264 -20.45 5.20 5.27
C ILE A 264 -21.46 6.19 5.85
N PRO A 265 -21.75 7.32 5.17
CA PRO A 265 -22.76 8.25 5.65
C PRO A 265 -24.13 7.58 5.72
N LEU A 266 -24.81 7.73 6.85
CA LEU A 266 -26.20 7.31 6.98
C LEU A 266 -27.01 8.16 5.99
N LEU A 267 -27.51 7.55 4.92
CA LEU A 267 -28.53 8.20 4.10
C LEU A 267 -29.74 8.40 5.03
N ALA A 268 -30.11 9.65 5.29
CA ALA A 268 -31.34 9.94 6.01
C ALA A 268 -32.49 9.20 5.31
N PRO A 269 -33.40 8.53 6.05
CA PRO A 269 -34.56 7.92 5.43
C PRO A 269 -35.25 8.99 4.59
N ALA A 270 -35.52 8.67 3.32
CA ALA A 270 -36.30 9.54 2.47
C ALA A 270 -37.58 9.92 3.23
N PRO A 271 -38.00 11.19 3.22
CA PRO A 271 -39.23 11.59 3.88
C PRO A 271 -40.36 10.72 3.35
N ALA A 272 -41.04 10.02 4.26
CA ALA A 272 -42.22 9.25 3.96
C ALA A 272 -43.35 10.23 3.66
N ASP A 273 -43.50 10.61 2.39
CA ASP A 273 -44.70 11.30 1.92
C ASP A 273 -45.24 10.56 0.69
N ALA A 274 -46.27 9.76 0.95
CA ALA A 274 -47.56 9.72 0.25
C ALA A 274 -48.15 8.30 0.30
N PRO A 275 -49.46 8.15 0.58
CA PRO A 275 -50.12 6.85 0.52
C PRO A 275 -49.98 6.27 -0.88
N ALA A 276 -49.67 4.97 -0.91
CA ALA A 276 -49.64 4.16 -2.12
C ALA A 276 -50.94 4.39 -2.92
N ALA A 277 -50.79 4.95 -4.12
CA ALA A 277 -51.78 4.71 -5.16
C ALA A 277 -51.75 3.21 -5.41
N ALA A 278 -52.81 2.54 -4.95
CA ALA A 278 -53.01 1.12 -5.14
C ALA A 278 -52.85 0.81 -6.64
N GLU A 279 -51.78 0.09 -6.97
CA GLU A 279 -51.66 -0.64 -8.22
C GLU A 279 -52.76 -1.70 -8.20
N ALA A 280 -53.88 -1.38 -8.84
CA ALA A 280 -54.95 -2.32 -9.08
C ALA A 280 -54.39 -3.51 -9.87
N PRO A 281 -54.64 -4.76 -9.46
CA PRO A 281 -54.19 -5.91 -10.22
C PRO A 281 -54.93 -5.93 -11.55
N ALA A 282 -54.17 -5.95 -12.65
CA ALA A 282 -54.69 -6.17 -13.99
C ALA A 282 -55.36 -7.55 -14.06
N ALA A 283 -56.68 -7.58 -13.88
CA ALA A 283 -57.49 -8.74 -14.13
C ALA A 283 -57.55 -9.01 -15.64
N THR A 284 -57.11 -10.21 -15.99
CA THR A 284 -57.22 -10.85 -17.30
C THR A 284 -58.65 -10.77 -17.85
N PRO A 285 -58.86 -10.48 -19.16
CA PRO A 285 -60.20 -10.48 -19.73
C PRO A 285 -60.70 -11.93 -19.89
N ALA A 286 -61.79 -12.26 -19.21
CA ALA A 286 -62.57 -13.46 -19.48
C ALA A 286 -63.56 -13.20 -20.65
N PRO A 287 -63.85 -14.20 -21.49
CA PRO A 287 -64.65 -14.02 -22.69
C PRO A 287 -66.16 -14.14 -22.43
N GLY A 288 -66.92 -13.30 -23.14
CA GLY A 288 -68.20 -13.59 -23.80
C GLY A 288 -69.34 -14.29 -23.06
N SER A 289 -70.43 -13.55 -22.83
CA SER A 289 -71.83 -13.96 -23.06
C SER A 289 -72.73 -12.76 -22.69
N GLU A 290 -73.23 -12.01 -23.67
CA GLU A 290 -74.55 -12.18 -24.31
C GLU A 290 -75.72 -11.79 -23.37
N THR A 291 -76.33 -10.66 -23.72
CA THR A 291 -77.76 -10.31 -23.70
C THR A 291 -78.68 -11.08 -22.73
N ASP A 292 -79.29 -10.38 -21.76
CA ASP A 292 -80.70 -10.01 -21.89
C ASP A 292 -81.15 -8.99 -20.82
N ALA A 293 -82.07 -8.11 -21.23
CA ALA A 293 -82.94 -7.30 -20.38
C ALA A 293 -84.06 -8.22 -19.79
N PRO A 294 -85.04 -7.79 -18.96
CA PRO A 294 -85.51 -6.43 -18.73
C PRO A 294 -85.96 -6.08 -17.28
N GLU A 295 -86.40 -4.82 -17.16
CA GLU A 295 -87.50 -4.28 -16.32
C GLU A 295 -87.80 -4.87 -14.94
N SER A 296 -87.81 -3.98 -13.93
CA SER A 296 -88.86 -3.78 -12.91
C SER A 296 -88.35 -2.65 -12.00
N GLU A 297 -88.80 -1.40 -12.14
CA GLU A 297 -89.90 -0.79 -11.36
C GLU A 297 -89.89 -1.05 -9.85
N GLY A 298 -89.95 0.04 -9.08
CA GLY A 298 -90.12 0.08 -7.62
C GLY A 298 -89.25 1.21 -7.04
N LEU A 299 -89.78 2.42 -6.83
CA LEU A 299 -90.43 2.84 -5.57
C LEU A 299 -89.51 2.49 -4.38
N GLU A 300 -89.10 3.39 -3.50
CA GLU A 300 -89.84 4.51 -2.96
C GLU A 300 -88.93 5.21 -1.95
N SER A 301 -89.22 6.49 -1.73
CA SER A 301 -89.23 7.17 -0.43
C SER A 301 -87.95 7.27 0.41
N SER A 302 -87.62 8.54 0.66
CA SER A 302 -87.44 9.17 1.97
C SER A 302 -86.34 8.62 2.90
N ASP A 303 -85.64 9.42 3.69
CA ASP A 303 -85.87 10.78 4.12
C ASP A 303 -84.53 11.33 4.63
N ALA A 304 -84.37 12.65 4.55
CA ALA A 304 -83.44 13.38 5.40
C ALA A 304 -84.22 13.81 6.67
N PRO A 305 -83.77 14.74 7.54
CA PRO A 305 -82.42 15.18 7.91
C PRO A 305 -82.24 15.22 9.46
N GLN A 306 -81.06 15.75 9.84
CA GLN A 306 -80.63 16.30 11.15
C GLN A 306 -79.87 15.37 12.08
#